data_AF-A0A972ZP80-F1
#
_entry.id   AF-A0A972ZP80-F1
#
_cell.length_a   1.000
_cell.length_b   1.000
_cell.length_c   1.000
_cell.angle_alpha   90.00
_cell.angle_beta   90.00
_cell.angle_gamma   90.00
#
_symmetry.space_group_name_H-M   'P 1'
#
loop_
_entity.id
_entity.type
_entity.pdbx_description
1 polymer ?
#
loop_
_entity_poly.entity_id
_entity_poly.type
_entity_poly.pdbx_seq_one_letter_code
_entity_poly.pdbx_strand_id
1 'polypeptide(L)' 'MKRLIIVLVWGVILSLSFSLNEQENSRKKVLISTSFGDIKIELYNETPLHRDNFIKLVNEGFYNDLL' A
#
# COMPACT_ATOMS: atom_id res chain seq x y z
N MET A 1 9.70 -9.52 43.52
CA MET A 1 8.57 -8.90 42.77
C MET A 1 9.02 -8.02 41.60
N LYS A 2 10.09 -7.20 41.73
CA LYS A 2 10.57 -6.31 40.65
C LYS A 2 11.03 -7.03 39.36
N ARG A 3 11.64 -8.22 39.48
CA ARG A 3 12.08 -9.05 38.32
C ARG A 3 10.91 -9.63 37.51
N LEU A 4 9.79 -9.97 38.15
CA LEU A 4 8.59 -10.48 37.49
C LEU A 4 7.88 -9.39 36.67
N ILE A 5 7.84 -8.17 37.20
CA ILE A 5 7.28 -6.99 36.51
C ILE A 5 8.11 -6.67 35.25
N ILE A 6 9.44 -6.78 35.34
CA ILE A 6 10.33 -6.56 34.20
C ILE A 6 10.03 -7.60 33.10
N VAL A 7 9.97 -8.90 33.42
CA VAL A 7 9.68 -9.95 32.40
C VAL A 7 8.34 -9.72 31.68
N LEU A 8 7.31 -9.28 32.40
CA LEU A 8 6.00 -8.97 31.80
C LEU A 8 6.06 -7.74 30.88
N VAL A 9 6.79 -6.68 31.26
CA VAL A 9 6.93 -5.47 30.43
C VAL A 9 7.72 -5.77 29.15
N TRP A 10 8.81 -6.54 29.25
CA TRP A 10 9.58 -6.95 28.07
C TRP A 10 8.81 -7.90 27.16
N GLY A 11 7.96 -8.79 27.71
CA GLY A 11 7.08 -9.65 26.92
C GLY A 11 6.01 -8.89 26.14
N VAL A 12 5.44 -7.84 26.72
CA VAL A 12 4.46 -6.96 26.04
C VAL A 12 5.14 -6.15 24.92
N ILE A 13 6.33 -5.60 25.17
CA ILE A 13 7.11 -4.87 24.15
C ILE A 13 7.47 -5.78 22.96
N LEU A 14 7.83 -7.04 23.22
CA LEU A 14 8.13 -8.01 22.16
C LEU A 14 6.91 -8.37 21.31
N SER A 15 5.72 -8.46 21.92
CA SER A 15 4.48 -8.73 21.20
C SER A 15 4.02 -7.57 20.30
N LEU A 16 4.31 -6.33 20.70
CA LEU A 16 3.92 -5.13 19.95
C LEU A 16 4.74 -4.95 18.66
N SER A 17 5.98 -5.45 18.63
CA SER A 17 6.84 -5.38 17.44
C SER A 17 6.47 -6.37 16.34
N PHE A 18 5.74 -7.46 16.65
CA PHE A 18 5.37 -8.48 15.65
C PHE A 18 4.22 -8.03 14.74
N SER A 19 3.39 -7.07 15.18
CA SER A 19 2.20 -6.63 14.44
C SER A 19 2.47 -5.58 13.35
N LEU A 20 3.72 -5.15 13.14
CA LEU A 20 4.06 -4.09 12.18
C LEU A 20 4.54 -4.58 10.81
N ASN A 21 4.53 -5.89 10.57
CA ASN A 21 5.09 -6.44 9.33
C ASN A 21 4.04 -7.17 8.49
N GLU A 22 3.02 -6.43 8.07
CA GLU A 22 2.13 -6.84 6.99
C GLU A 22 2.60 -6.15 5.72
N GLN A 23 3.64 -6.70 5.09
CA GLN A 23 4.02 -6.28 3.75
C GLN A 23 3.07 -6.95 2.75
N GLU A 24 1.87 -6.39 2.65
CA GLU A 24 0.87 -6.82 1.67
C GLU A 24 1.44 -6.57 0.27
N ASN A 25 1.96 -7.62 -0.37
CA ASN A 25 2.55 -7.58 -1.70
C ASN A 25 1.47 -7.52 -2.81
N SER A 26 0.36 -6.83 -2.52
CA SER A 26 -0.79 -6.69 -3.41
C SER A 26 -0.52 -5.53 -4.36
N ARG A 27 -0.27 -5.86 -5.63
CA ARG A 27 -0.06 -4.86 -6.68
C ARG A 27 -1.40 -4.27 -7.12
N LYS A 28 -1.43 -2.95 -7.29
CA LYS A 28 -2.61 -2.23 -7.73
C LYS A 28 -2.78 -2.38 -9.24
N LYS A 29 -4.02 -2.55 -9.70
CA LYS A 29 -4.36 -2.68 -11.12
C LYS A 29 -5.28 -1.55 -11.54
N VAL A 30 -5.08 -1.01 -12.73
CA VAL A 30 -5.87 0.08 -13.29
C VAL A 30 -6.35 -0.32 -14.68
N LEU A 31 -7.60 0.01 -14.98
CA LEU A 31 -8.19 -0.14 -16.31
C LEU A 31 -8.27 1.26 -16.93
N ILE A 32 -7.72 1.39 -18.13
CA ILE A 32 -7.82 2.60 -18.95
C ILE A 32 -8.69 2.26 -20.13
N SER A 33 -9.86 2.88 -20.23
CA SER A 33 -10.76 2.72 -21.37
C SER A 33 -10.49 3.83 -22.37
N THR A 34 -10.19 3.43 -23.60
CA THR A 34 -9.92 4.35 -24.72
C THR A 34 -10.85 4.04 -25.89
N SER A 35 -10.90 4.92 -26.90
CA SER A 35 -11.65 4.67 -28.14
C SER A 35 -11.15 3.44 -28.92
N PHE A 36 -9.91 3.02 -28.71
CA PHE A 36 -9.31 1.83 -29.33
C PHE A 36 -9.47 0.55 -28.48
N GLY A 37 -10.13 0.66 -27.32
CA GLY A 37 -10.38 -0.45 -26.40
C GLY A 37 -9.74 -0.26 -25.03
N ASP A 38 -9.80 -1.33 -24.24
CA ASP A 38 -9.38 -1.34 -22.85
C ASP A 38 -7.92 -1.76 -22.66
N ILE A 39 -7.20 -1.01 -21.85
CA ILE A 39 -5.82 -1.28 -21.45
C ILE A 39 -5.81 -1.60 -19.95
N LYS A 40 -5.30 -2.79 -19.59
CA LYS A 40 -5.11 -3.18 -18.19
C LYS A 40 -3.64 -3.03 -17.83
N ILE A 41 -3.36 -2.23 -16.81
CA ILE A 41 -2.00 -2.03 -16.29
C ILE A 41 -1.91 -2.47 -14.83
N GLU A 42 -0.74 -2.98 -14.45
CA GLU A 42 -0.39 -3.33 -13.08
C GLU A 42 0.74 -2.43 -12.59
N LEU A 43 0.54 -1.81 -11.42
CA LEU A 43 1.49 -0.88 -10.84
C LEU A 43 2.42 -1.60 -9.86
N TYR A 44 3.71 -1.41 -10.10
CA TYR A 44 4.81 -1.95 -9.30
C TYR A 44 4.95 -1.19 -7.97
N ASN A 45 5.43 -1.88 -6.94
CA ASN A 45 5.57 -1.34 -5.58
C ASN A 45 6.94 -0.70 -5.32
N GLU A 46 7.86 -0.84 -6.28
CA GLU A 46 9.23 -0.35 -6.30
C GLU A 46 9.30 1.19 -6.29
N THR A 47 8.24 1.86 -6.76
CA THR A 47 8.13 3.32 -6.80
C THR A 47 6.84 3.81 -6.10
N PRO A 48 6.75 3.69 -4.76
CA PRO A 48 5.50 3.91 -4.03
C PRO A 48 4.95 5.33 -4.22
N LEU A 49 5.81 6.35 -4.21
CA LEU A 49 5.36 7.74 -4.40
C LEU A 49 4.77 7.99 -5.80
N HIS A 50 5.34 7.39 -6.85
CA HIS A 50 4.82 7.54 -8.21
C HIS A 50 3.51 6.77 -8.39
N ARG A 51 3.43 5.54 -7.87
CA ARG A 51 2.21 4.74 -7.86
C ARG A 51 1.07 5.47 -7.16
N ASP A 52 1.32 5.98 -5.96
CA ASP A 52 0.27 6.57 -5.13
C ASP A 52 -0.21 7.91 -5.71
N ASN A 53 0.70 8.72 -6.27
CA ASN A 53 0.33 9.94 -6.98
C ASN A 53 -0.46 9.64 -8.27
N PHE A 54 -0.06 8.62 -9.04
CA PHE A 54 -0.80 8.21 -10.23
C PHE A 54 -2.23 7.77 -9.88
N ILE A 55 -2.40 6.92 -8.86
CA ILE A 55 -3.72 6.49 -8.38
C ILE A 55 -4.55 7.69 -7.91
N LYS A 56 -3.95 8.63 -7.20
CA LYS A 56 -4.62 9.86 -6.77
C LYS A 56 -5.19 10.63 -7.98
N LEU A 57 -4.37 10.89 -9.00
CA LEU A 57 -4.78 11.61 -10.21
C LEU A 57 -5.88 10.86 -10.99
N VAL A 58 -5.81 9.53 -11.05
CA VAL A 58 -6.88 8.69 -11.63
C VAL A 58 -8.19 8.88 -10.86
N ASN A 59 -8.15 8.83 -9.53
CA ASN A 59 -9.34 9.01 -8.69
C ASN A 59 -9.93 10.43 -8.77
N GLU A 60 -9.09 11.43 -9.03
CA GLU A 60 -9.50 12.82 -9.27
C GLU A 60 -10.05 13.03 -10.69
N GLY A 61 -10.03 12.00 -11.55
CA GLY A 61 -10.51 12.08 -12.93
C GLY A 61 -9.62 12.90 -13.85
N PHE A 62 -8.37 13.17 -13.46
CA PHE A 62 -7.44 14.03 -14.21
C PHE A 62 -7.20 13.58 -15.65
N TYR A 63 -7.24 12.26 -15.90
CA TYR A 63 -6.97 11.68 -17.21
C TYR A 63 -8.22 11.45 -18.07
N ASN A 64 -9.41 11.82 -17.59
CA ASN A 64 -10.64 11.69 -18.36
C ASN A 64 -10.62 12.67 -19.55
N ASP A 65 -11.08 12.21 -20.71
CA ASP A 65 -11.20 13.00 -21.94
C ASP A 65 -9.90 13.66 -22.46
N LEU A 66 -8.74 13.13 -22.07
CA LEU A 66 -7.45 13.63 -22.52
C LEU A 66 -7.10 13.19 -23.95
N LEU A 67 -7.70 12.09 -24.44
CA LEU A 67 -7.39 11.41 -25.71
C LEU A 67 -8.64 10.96 -26.47
#